data_AF-A0A382WS95-F1
#
_entry.id   AF-A0A382WS95-F1
#
_cell.length_a   1.000
_cell.length_b   1.000
_cell.length_c   1.000
_cell.angle_alpha   90.00
_cell.angle_beta   90.00
_cell.angle_gamma   90.00
#
_symmetry.space_group_name_H-M   'P 1'
#
loop_
_entity.id
_entity.type
_entity.pdbx_description
1 polymer ?
#
loop_
_entity_poly.entity_id
_entity_poly.type
_entity_poly.pdbx_seq_one_letter_code
_entity_poly.pdbx_strand_id
1 'polypeptide(L)'
;MTGFFNDYWGKLEKVKELAHIGSSEIIGRGISAIFWFYIASQVGPEIFGQLSFILGIVSFADAFSSIGTQNSVTVYAAKKIHVVSPLYIISIIIGSISTIILAIVFNRIDFVPLILGYILSNFAIGYLLGKRFSKKFFKFSLIQKILTVVFGIATFYIFGYEWILFGVGLSFLIFIFPIRQMISENNFNFKELIP
;
A
#
# COMPACT_ATOMS: atom_id res chain seq x y z
N MET A 1 13.05 -38.57 -19.58
CA MET A 1 12.01 -37.69 -20.16
C MET A 1 11.26 -36.84 -19.12
N THR A 2 11.23 -37.23 -17.84
CA THR A 2 10.52 -36.49 -16.77
C THR A 2 11.13 -35.11 -16.44
N GLY A 3 12.44 -34.92 -16.60
CA GLY A 3 13.11 -33.64 -16.33
C GLY A 3 12.77 -32.50 -17.31
N PHE A 4 12.54 -32.82 -18.59
CA PHE A 4 12.20 -31.82 -19.61
C PHE A 4 10.83 -31.21 -19.37
N PHE A 5 9.80 -32.03 -19.18
CA PHE A 5 8.44 -31.54 -18.91
C PHE A 5 8.35 -30.74 -17.61
N ASN A 6 9.09 -31.14 -16.56
CA ASN A 6 9.06 -30.45 -15.27
C ASN A 6 9.67 -29.03 -15.34
N ASP A 7 10.72 -28.84 -16.16
CA ASP A 7 11.30 -27.52 -16.41
C ASP A 7 10.34 -26.60 -17.17
N TYR A 8 9.61 -27.13 -18.17
CA TYR A 8 8.58 -26.36 -18.90
C TYR A 8 7.43 -25.93 -17.99
N TRP A 9 6.90 -26.83 -17.16
CA TRP A 9 5.84 -26.51 -16.22
C TRP A 9 6.29 -25.45 -15.20
N GLY A 10 7.51 -25.55 -14.68
CA GLY A 10 8.07 -24.54 -13.79
C GLY A 10 8.23 -23.16 -14.43
N LYS A 11 8.58 -23.09 -15.72
CA LYS A 11 8.64 -21.82 -16.48
C LYS A 11 7.25 -21.23 -16.69
N LEU A 12 6.25 -22.05 -17.04
CA LEU A 12 4.87 -21.60 -17.21
C LEU A 12 4.27 -21.04 -15.91
N GLU A 13 4.58 -21.66 -14.76
CA GLU A 13 4.13 -21.16 -13.46
C GLU A 13 4.72 -19.79 -13.13
N LYS A 14 6.02 -19.58 -13.37
CA LYS A 14 6.66 -18.27 -13.22
C LYS A 14 6.03 -17.19 -14.11
N VAL A 15 5.73 -17.52 -15.37
CA VAL A 15 5.04 -16.60 -16.29
C VAL A 15 3.66 -16.23 -15.75
N LYS A 16 2.92 -17.20 -15.20
CA LYS A 16 1.61 -16.96 -14.59
C LYS A 16 1.69 -16.07 -13.34
N GLU A 17 2.68 -16.27 -12.49
CA GLU A 17 2.92 -15.40 -11.33
C GLU A 17 3.22 -13.95 -11.75
N LEU A 18 4.10 -13.77 -12.73
CA LEU A 18 4.42 -12.46 -13.29
C LEU A 18 3.20 -11.81 -13.97
N ALA A 19 2.40 -12.61 -14.68
CA ALA A 19 1.17 -12.13 -15.31
C ALA A 19 0.17 -11.63 -14.26
N HIS A 20 0.03 -12.31 -13.11
CA HIS A 20 -0.79 -11.79 -12.01
C HIS A 20 -0.25 -10.47 -11.46
N ILE A 21 1.05 -10.34 -11.23
CA ILE A 21 1.63 -9.10 -10.74
C ILE A 21 1.41 -7.96 -11.74
N GLY A 22 1.83 -8.16 -13.00
CA GLY A 22 1.73 -7.16 -14.05
C GLY A 22 0.29 -6.75 -14.38
N SER A 23 -0.63 -7.71 -14.47
CA SER A 23 -2.04 -7.40 -14.74
C SER A 23 -2.67 -6.57 -13.62
N SER A 24 -2.38 -6.86 -12.36
CA SER A 24 -2.90 -6.05 -11.24
C SER A 24 -2.38 -4.61 -11.26
N GLU A 25 -1.12 -4.40 -11.64
CA GLU A 25 -0.54 -3.06 -11.78
C GLU A 25 -1.22 -2.28 -12.90
N ILE A 26 -1.38 -2.88 -14.09
CA ILE A 26 -2.00 -2.22 -15.25
C ILE A 26 -3.45 -1.88 -14.94
N ILE A 27 -4.24 -2.87 -14.50
CA ILE A 27 -5.67 -2.67 -14.20
C ILE A 27 -5.82 -1.69 -13.04
N GLY A 28 -5.04 -1.84 -11.98
CA GLY A 28 -5.11 -0.98 -10.80
C GLY A 28 -4.76 0.48 -11.09
N ARG A 29 -3.74 0.74 -11.91
CA ARG A 29 -3.40 2.10 -12.37
C ARG A 29 -4.48 2.67 -13.27
N GLY A 30 -5.08 1.86 -14.14
CA GLY A 30 -6.24 2.24 -14.95
C GLY A 30 -7.42 2.70 -14.08
N ILE A 31 -7.77 1.93 -13.05
CA ILE A 31 -8.83 2.28 -12.10
C ILE A 31 -8.50 3.60 -11.38
N SER A 32 -7.27 3.75 -10.88
CA SER A 32 -6.84 5.00 -10.22
C SER A 32 -6.88 6.20 -11.16
N ALA A 33 -6.49 6.04 -12.44
CA ALA A 33 -6.54 7.12 -13.40
C ALA A 33 -7.98 7.58 -13.66
N ILE A 34 -8.90 6.63 -13.88
CA ILE A 34 -10.34 6.93 -14.06
C ILE A 34 -10.88 7.67 -12.84
N PHE A 35 -10.56 7.20 -11.64
CA PHE A 35 -10.96 7.85 -10.39
C PHE A 35 -10.48 9.30 -10.30
N TRP A 36 -9.19 9.55 -10.51
CA TRP A 36 -8.65 10.90 -10.37
C TRP A 36 -9.13 11.84 -11.49
N PHE A 37 -9.33 11.34 -12.72
CA PHE A 37 -9.96 12.13 -13.77
C PHE A 37 -11.41 12.46 -13.45
N TYR A 38 -12.14 11.52 -12.86
CA TYR A 38 -13.48 11.78 -12.38
C TYR A 38 -13.48 12.91 -11.33
N ILE A 39 -12.65 12.82 -10.30
CA ILE A 39 -12.55 13.88 -9.27
C ILE A 39 -12.16 15.22 -9.90
N ALA A 40 -11.16 15.26 -10.79
CA ALA A 40 -10.74 16.48 -11.48
C ALA A 40 -11.89 17.15 -12.25
N SER A 41 -12.76 16.35 -12.88
CA SER A 41 -13.94 16.87 -13.58
C SER A 41 -14.99 17.51 -12.65
N GLN A 42 -15.03 17.10 -11.37
CA GLN A 42 -16.05 17.54 -10.41
C GLN A 42 -15.62 18.77 -9.60
N VAL A 43 -14.34 18.87 -9.22
CA VAL A 43 -13.87 19.89 -8.24
C VAL A 43 -13.17 21.08 -8.89
N GLY A 44 -12.87 21.02 -10.19
CA GLY A 44 -12.13 22.07 -10.89
C GLY A 44 -10.62 22.07 -10.58
N PRO A 45 -9.82 22.85 -11.35
CA PRO A 45 -8.36 22.76 -11.33
C PRO A 45 -7.72 23.25 -10.02
N GLU A 46 -8.28 24.26 -9.36
CA GLU A 46 -7.73 24.82 -8.12
C GLU A 46 -7.80 23.80 -6.98
N ILE A 47 -8.99 23.25 -6.72
CA ILE A 47 -9.19 22.24 -5.67
C ILE A 47 -8.42 20.96 -5.99
N PHE A 48 -8.42 20.54 -7.26
CA PHE A 48 -7.64 19.38 -7.68
C PHE A 48 -6.13 19.59 -7.45
N GLY A 49 -5.62 20.79 -7.68
CA GLY A 49 -4.25 21.18 -7.36
C GLY A 49 -3.94 21.08 -5.86
N GLN A 50 -4.85 21.54 -5.00
CA GLN A 50 -4.70 21.41 -3.54
C GLN A 50 -4.68 19.94 -3.08
N LEU A 51 -5.58 19.10 -3.59
CA LEU A 51 -5.58 17.66 -3.30
C LEU A 51 -4.25 17.00 -3.72
N SER A 52 -3.77 17.35 -4.92
CA SER A 52 -2.50 16.85 -5.46
C SER A 52 -1.31 17.29 -4.60
N PHE A 53 -1.32 18.53 -4.11
CA PHE A 53 -0.30 19.05 -3.20
C PHE A 53 -0.27 18.29 -1.86
N ILE A 54 -1.43 18.05 -1.25
CA ILE A 54 -1.53 17.29 0.00
C ILE A 54 -1.04 15.85 -0.20
N LEU A 55 -1.43 15.20 -1.30
CA LEU A 55 -0.91 13.86 -1.65
C LEU A 55 0.61 13.83 -1.78
N GLY A 56 1.21 14.89 -2.34
CA GLY A 56 2.66 15.06 -2.41
C GLY A 56 3.31 15.08 -1.02
N ILE A 57 2.78 15.89 -0.10
CA ILE A 57 3.30 15.99 1.28
C ILE A 57 3.11 14.68 2.05
N VAL A 58 1.95 14.04 1.92
CA VAL A 58 1.69 12.72 2.53
C VAL A 58 2.68 11.70 2.00
N SER A 59 2.92 11.65 0.69
CA SER A 59 3.87 10.71 0.10
C SER A 59 5.30 10.97 0.57
N PHE A 60 5.67 12.24 0.74
CA PHE A 60 6.96 12.63 1.30
C PHE A 60 7.08 12.18 2.77
N ALA A 61 6.04 12.39 3.58
CA ALA A 61 6.04 11.95 4.98
C ALA A 61 6.05 10.42 5.11
N ASP A 62 5.35 9.68 4.25
CA ASP A 62 5.45 8.21 4.17
C ASP A 62 6.89 7.77 3.84
N ALA A 63 7.53 8.41 2.86
CA ALA A 63 8.90 8.06 2.48
C ALA A 63 9.90 8.22 3.65
N PHE A 64 9.71 9.21 4.53
CA PHE A 64 10.53 9.38 5.74
C PHE A 64 10.15 8.45 6.89
N SER A 65 8.86 8.11 7.01
CA SER A 65 8.36 7.30 8.13
C SER A 65 8.48 5.80 7.90
N SER A 66 8.45 5.35 6.65
CA SER A 66 8.63 3.95 6.27
C SER A 66 10.10 3.52 6.37
N ILE A 67 10.55 3.15 7.59
CA ILE A 67 11.84 2.50 7.84
C ILE A 67 11.78 1.05 7.36
N GLY A 68 11.82 0.88 6.03
CA GLY A 68 11.63 -0.39 5.34
C GLY A 68 10.80 -0.20 4.08
N THR A 69 11.45 0.13 2.97
CA THR A 69 10.74 0.27 1.69
C THR A 69 10.16 -1.08 1.24
N GLN A 70 9.14 -1.04 0.38
CA GLN A 70 8.54 -2.23 -0.24
C GLN A 70 9.61 -3.20 -0.80
N ASN A 71 10.68 -2.67 -1.41
CA ASN A 71 11.77 -3.47 -1.96
C ASN A 71 12.57 -4.18 -0.87
N SER A 72 12.94 -3.47 0.21
CA SER A 72 13.65 -4.06 1.35
C SER A 72 12.81 -5.16 2.00
N VAL A 73 11.52 -4.89 2.21
CA VAL A 73 10.57 -5.87 2.76
C VAL A 73 10.49 -7.12 1.86
N THR A 74 10.43 -6.92 0.53
CA THR A 74 10.40 -8.03 -0.44
C THR A 74 11.64 -8.93 -0.30
N VAL A 75 12.83 -8.34 -0.19
CA VAL A 75 14.09 -9.08 -0.03
C VAL A 75 14.14 -9.82 1.30
N TYR A 76 13.81 -9.16 2.41
CA TYR A 76 13.84 -9.79 3.73
C TYR A 76 12.78 -10.89 3.89
N ALA A 77 11.57 -10.69 3.35
CA ALA A 77 10.53 -11.71 3.34
C ALA A 77 10.91 -12.93 2.49
N ALA A 78 11.58 -12.73 1.34
CA ALA A 78 12.10 -13.81 0.51
C ALA A 78 13.22 -14.60 1.20
N LYS A 79 14.10 -13.90 1.94
CA LYS A 79 15.17 -14.50 2.75
C LYS A 79 14.69 -15.10 4.08
N LYS A 80 13.41 -14.94 4.44
CA LYS A 80 12.81 -15.38 5.71
C LYS A 80 13.54 -14.81 6.95
N ILE A 81 13.99 -13.56 6.85
CA ILE A 81 14.59 -12.84 7.98
C ILE A 81 13.45 -12.19 8.78
N HIS A 82 13.40 -12.35 10.10
CA HIS A 82 12.24 -11.90 10.90
C HIS A 82 12.24 -10.39 11.21
N VAL A 83 13.20 -9.64 10.67
CA VAL A 83 13.32 -8.17 10.80
C VAL A 83 12.13 -7.39 10.21
N VAL A 84 11.33 -7.99 9.33
CA VAL A 84 10.20 -7.31 8.68
C VAL A 84 9.15 -6.81 9.69
N SER A 85 8.80 -7.59 10.71
CA SER A 85 7.78 -7.20 11.69
C SER A 85 8.25 -6.07 12.62
N PRO A 86 9.48 -6.10 13.18
CA PRO A 86 10.02 -4.96 13.91
C PRO A 86 10.09 -3.66 13.08
N LEU A 87 10.52 -3.73 11.81
CA LEU A 87 10.57 -2.57 10.91
C LEU A 87 9.18 -1.96 10.68
N TYR A 88 8.16 -2.80 10.54
CA TYR A 88 6.77 -2.34 10.42
C TYR A 88 6.32 -1.58 11.67
N ILE A 89 6.60 -2.09 12.87
CA ILE A 89 6.23 -1.42 14.13
C ILE A 89 6.91 -0.05 14.23
N ILE A 90 8.22 0.01 13.97
CA ILE A 90 8.98 1.26 14.00
C ILE A 90 8.38 2.25 12.99
N SER A 91 8.05 1.79 11.79
CA SER A 91 7.45 2.62 10.76
C SER A 91 6.09 3.18 11.18
N ILE A 92 5.23 2.37 11.83
CA ILE A 92 3.93 2.84 12.34
C ILE A 92 4.10 3.88 13.45
N ILE A 93 5.08 3.71 14.35
CA ILE A 93 5.35 4.70 15.41
C ILE A 93 5.76 6.04 14.79
N ILE A 94 6.74 6.02 13.88
CA ILE A 94 7.23 7.23 13.22
C ILE A 94 6.13 7.83 12.34
N GLY A 95 5.40 7.01 11.59
CA GLY A 95 4.29 7.44 10.75
C GLY A 95 3.17 8.08 11.55
N SER A 96 2.87 7.58 12.75
CA SER A 96 1.89 8.19 13.65
C SER A 96 2.36 9.57 14.10
N ILE A 97 3.64 9.73 14.45
CA ILE A 97 4.23 11.03 14.81
C ILE A 97 4.19 12.00 13.62
N SER A 98 4.62 11.56 12.43
CA SER A 98 4.56 12.36 11.20
C SER A 98 3.13 12.83 10.88
N THR A 99 2.16 11.94 11.08
CA THR A 99 0.75 12.24 10.86
C THR A 99 0.23 13.29 11.84
N ILE A 100 0.58 13.19 13.13
CA ILE A 100 0.20 14.19 14.14
C ILE A 100 0.82 15.55 13.81
N ILE A 101 2.11 15.58 13.45
CA ILE A 101 2.81 16.82 13.07
C ILE A 101 2.11 17.49 11.89
N LEU A 102 1.82 16.72 10.83
CA LEU A 102 1.15 17.28 9.65
C LEU A 102 -0.28 17.74 9.96
N ALA A 103 -1.03 17.02 10.80
CA ALA A 103 -2.37 17.45 11.20
C ALA A 103 -2.36 18.81 11.91
N ILE A 104 -1.35 19.05 12.77
CA ILE A 104 -1.16 20.34 13.45
C ILE A 104 -0.77 21.44 12.45
N VAL A 105 0.22 21.17 11.58
CA VAL A 105 0.76 22.15 10.63
C VAL A 105 -0.31 22.62 9.62
N PHE A 106 -1.10 21.69 9.10
CA PHE A 106 -2.13 21.98 8.10
C PHE A 106 -3.50 22.28 8.71
N ASN A 107 -3.66 22.16 10.04
CA ASN A 107 -4.91 22.28 10.78
C ASN A 107 -6.05 21.46 10.14
N ARG A 108 -5.70 20.25 9.69
CA ARG A 108 -6.53 19.39 8.85
C ARG A 108 -6.30 17.94 9.22
N ILE A 109 -7.38 17.16 9.26
CA ILE A 109 -7.34 15.75 9.70
C ILE A 109 -7.79 14.77 8.61
N ASP A 110 -8.22 15.27 7.46
CA ASP A 110 -8.78 14.49 6.36
C ASP A 110 -7.77 13.53 5.74
N PHE A 111 -6.48 13.87 5.72
CA PHE A 111 -5.42 13.02 5.16
C PHE A 111 -4.70 12.14 6.21
N VAL A 112 -5.09 12.22 7.48
CA VAL A 112 -4.51 11.43 8.59
C VAL A 112 -4.45 9.92 8.31
N PRO A 113 -5.52 9.26 7.84
CA PRO A 113 -5.45 7.81 7.59
C PRO A 113 -4.54 7.43 6.42
N LEU A 114 -4.12 8.41 5.61
CA LEU A 114 -3.48 8.19 4.32
C LEU A 114 -2.00 7.79 4.47
N ILE A 115 -1.26 8.42 5.39
CA ILE A 115 0.14 8.06 5.70
C ILE A 115 0.21 6.66 6.30
N LEU A 116 -0.61 6.37 7.30
CA LEU A 116 -0.67 5.04 7.92
C LEU A 116 -1.12 3.98 6.91
N GLY A 117 -2.05 4.33 6.03
CA GLY A 117 -2.48 3.48 4.92
C GLY A 117 -1.34 3.15 3.95
N TYR A 118 -0.51 4.12 3.61
CA TYR A 118 0.66 3.92 2.74
C TYR A 118 1.68 2.98 3.38
N ILE A 119 2.06 3.21 4.64
CA ILE A 119 2.95 2.32 5.40
C ILE A 119 2.39 0.88 5.42
N LEU A 120 1.10 0.74 5.74
CA LEU A 120 0.42 -0.55 5.77
C LEU A 120 0.50 -1.26 4.41
N SER A 121 0.28 -0.52 3.32
CA SER A 121 0.33 -1.05 1.96
C SER A 121 1.74 -1.45 1.53
N ASN A 122 2.75 -0.64 1.84
CA ASN A 122 4.15 -0.88 1.45
C ASN A 122 4.67 -2.19 2.05
N PHE A 123 4.40 -2.41 3.34
CA PHE A 123 4.79 -3.64 4.03
C PHE A 123 3.96 -4.85 3.57
N ALA A 124 2.64 -4.69 3.41
CA ALA A 124 1.77 -5.77 2.96
C ALA A 124 2.15 -6.27 1.56
N ILE A 125 2.32 -5.35 0.62
CA ILE A 125 2.70 -5.66 -0.76
C ILE A 125 4.10 -6.26 -0.80
N GLY A 126 5.07 -5.66 -0.10
CA GLY A 126 6.43 -6.17 -0.05
C GLY A 126 6.48 -7.61 0.49
N TYR A 127 5.71 -7.90 1.54
CA TYR A 127 5.59 -9.25 2.10
C TYR A 127 4.96 -10.24 1.11
N LEU A 128 3.85 -9.88 0.46
CA LEU A 128 3.19 -10.74 -0.53
C LEU A 128 4.10 -11.05 -1.72
N LEU A 129 4.85 -10.06 -2.20
CA LEU A 129 5.82 -10.24 -3.27
C LEU A 129 6.99 -11.14 -2.84
N GLY A 130 7.55 -10.90 -1.65
CA GLY A 130 8.67 -11.68 -1.11
C GLY A 130 8.33 -13.16 -0.89
N LYS A 131 7.08 -13.46 -0.51
CA LYS A 131 6.56 -14.83 -0.39
C LYS A 131 6.08 -15.45 -1.70
N ARG A 132 6.13 -14.73 -2.82
CA ARG A 132 5.56 -15.13 -4.13
C ARG A 132 4.06 -15.43 -4.08
N PHE A 133 3.31 -14.76 -3.22
CA PHE A 133 1.86 -14.88 -3.16
C PHE A 133 1.17 -14.04 -4.24
N SER A 134 1.52 -14.27 -5.51
CA SER A 134 1.08 -13.50 -6.69
C SER A 134 -0.45 -13.37 -6.82
N LYS A 135 -1.20 -14.44 -6.52
CA LYS A 135 -2.68 -14.41 -6.50
C LYS A 135 -3.25 -13.53 -5.39
N LYS A 136 -2.67 -13.58 -4.18
CA LYS A 136 -3.09 -12.73 -3.06
C LYS A 136 -2.74 -11.28 -3.36
N PHE A 137 -1.54 -11.02 -3.89
CA PHE A 137 -1.14 -9.70 -4.36
C PHE A 137 -2.15 -9.13 -5.35
N PHE A 138 -2.47 -9.86 -6.42
CA PHE A 138 -3.47 -9.45 -7.40
C PHE A 138 -4.81 -9.09 -6.75
N LYS A 139 -5.32 -9.96 -5.87
CA LYS A 139 -6.61 -9.78 -5.20
C LYS A 139 -6.61 -8.55 -4.30
N PHE A 140 -5.63 -8.41 -3.40
CA PHE A 140 -5.59 -7.31 -2.43
C PHE A 140 -5.33 -5.97 -3.12
N SER A 141 -4.43 -5.90 -4.10
CA SER A 141 -4.16 -4.68 -4.86
C SER A 141 -5.41 -4.20 -5.60
N LEU A 142 -6.15 -5.09 -6.28
CA LEU A 142 -7.37 -4.68 -6.98
C LEU A 142 -8.51 -4.30 -6.03
N ILE A 143 -8.71 -5.04 -4.94
CA ILE A 143 -9.73 -4.68 -3.95
C ILE A 143 -9.43 -3.30 -3.36
N GLN A 144 -8.17 -3.00 -3.04
CA GLN A 144 -7.79 -1.68 -2.54
C GLN A 144 -8.14 -0.57 -3.54
N LYS A 145 -7.87 -0.77 -4.83
CA LYS A 145 -8.21 0.22 -5.87
C LYS A 145 -9.71 0.43 -6.03
N ILE A 146 -10.49 -0.65 -6.00
CA ILE A 146 -11.96 -0.55 -6.05
C ILE A 146 -12.47 0.17 -4.80
N LEU A 147 -11.94 -0.15 -3.61
CA LEU A 147 -12.28 0.55 -2.38
C LEU A 147 -11.89 2.03 -2.41
N THR A 148 -10.77 2.39 -3.06
CA THR A 148 -10.39 3.80 -3.27
C THR A 148 -11.49 4.54 -4.02
N VAL A 149 -12.00 3.95 -5.10
CA VAL A 149 -13.09 4.54 -5.90
C VAL A 149 -14.35 4.67 -5.05
N VAL A 150 -14.78 3.56 -4.43
CA VAL A 150 -16.04 3.51 -3.68
C VAL A 150 -16.00 4.47 -2.49
N PHE A 151 -14.96 4.42 -1.65
CA PHE A 151 -14.87 5.27 -0.48
C PHE A 151 -14.54 6.71 -0.82
N GLY A 152 -13.67 6.98 -1.80
CA GLY A 152 -13.34 8.34 -2.22
C GLY A 152 -14.54 9.07 -2.81
N ILE A 153 -15.35 8.39 -3.64
CA ILE A 153 -16.59 8.96 -4.18
C ILE A 153 -17.65 9.08 -3.08
N ALA A 154 -17.79 8.09 -2.19
CA ALA A 154 -18.75 8.16 -1.10
C ALA A 154 -18.46 9.34 -0.16
N THR A 155 -17.21 9.51 0.29
CA THR A 155 -16.85 10.63 1.18
C THR A 155 -16.96 11.97 0.48
N PHE A 156 -16.66 12.03 -0.83
CA PHE A 156 -16.90 13.23 -1.64
C PHE A 156 -18.36 13.69 -1.59
N TYR A 157 -19.31 12.79 -1.83
CA TYR A 157 -20.73 13.15 -1.87
C TYR A 157 -21.34 13.41 -0.49
N ILE A 158 -20.85 12.75 0.56
CA ILE A 158 -21.41 12.89 1.91
C ILE A 158 -20.84 14.12 2.63
N PHE A 159 -19.53 14.38 2.49
CA PHE A 159 -18.82 15.39 3.28
C PHE A 159 -18.12 16.48 2.46
N GLY A 160 -18.07 16.35 1.13
CA GLY A 160 -17.41 17.30 0.23
C GLY A 160 -15.98 16.91 -0.16
N TYR A 161 -15.34 17.76 -0.95
CA TYR A 161 -14.03 17.48 -1.58
C TYR A 161 -12.90 17.30 -0.57
N GLU A 162 -12.97 17.94 0.59
CA GLU A 162 -11.93 17.85 1.62
C GLU A 162 -11.76 16.41 2.12
N TRP A 163 -12.84 15.62 2.15
CA TRP A 163 -12.85 14.26 2.69
C TRP A 163 -12.55 13.16 1.67
N ILE A 164 -12.23 13.52 0.42
CA ILE A 164 -11.83 12.55 -0.60
C ILE A 164 -10.61 11.75 -0.12
N LEU A 165 -9.61 12.47 0.41
CA LEU A 165 -8.37 11.86 0.92
C LEU A 165 -8.65 10.92 2.09
N PHE A 166 -9.60 11.25 2.95
CA PHE A 166 -10.01 10.38 4.05
C PHE A 166 -10.52 9.03 3.53
N GLY A 167 -11.41 9.04 2.53
CA GLY A 167 -11.92 7.84 1.89
C GLY A 167 -10.83 7.03 1.20
N VAL A 168 -9.89 7.70 0.52
CA VAL A 168 -8.71 7.06 -0.07
C VAL A 168 -7.86 6.38 1.01
N GLY A 169 -7.60 7.04 2.13
CA GLY A 169 -6.86 6.50 3.26
C GLY A 169 -7.52 5.25 3.85
N LEU A 170 -8.84 5.29 4.06
CA LEU A 170 -9.61 4.14 4.57
C LEU A 170 -9.53 2.90 3.67
N SER A 171 -9.40 3.08 2.35
CA SER A 171 -9.31 1.95 1.42
C SER A 171 -8.12 1.03 1.71
N PHE A 172 -7.05 1.56 2.32
CA PHE A 172 -5.86 0.80 2.65
C PHE A 172 -6.05 -0.17 3.82
N LEU A 173 -7.11 -0.02 4.63
CA LEU A 173 -7.37 -0.93 5.77
C LEU A 173 -7.50 -2.40 5.35
N ILE A 174 -7.83 -2.68 4.09
CA ILE A 174 -7.84 -4.05 3.55
C ILE A 174 -6.48 -4.76 3.69
N PHE A 175 -5.37 -4.01 3.75
CA PHE A 175 -4.03 -4.57 3.93
C PHE A 175 -3.74 -5.05 5.37
N ILE A 176 -4.66 -4.84 6.31
CA ILE A 176 -4.53 -5.39 7.67
C ILE A 176 -4.49 -6.93 7.66
N PHE A 177 -5.15 -7.57 6.69
CA PHE A 177 -5.19 -9.03 6.60
C PHE A 177 -3.81 -9.64 6.22
N PRO A 178 -3.13 -9.20 5.14
CA PRO A 178 -1.74 -9.60 4.87
C PRO A 178 -0.77 -9.27 5.99
N ILE A 179 -0.94 -8.13 6.67
CA ILE A 179 -0.04 -7.69 7.75
C ILE A 179 -0.18 -8.58 8.98
N ARG A 180 -1.40 -8.98 9.34
CA ARG A 180 -1.61 -9.97 10.42
C ARG A 180 -0.92 -11.29 10.10
N GLN A 181 -1.00 -11.75 8.85
CA GLN A 181 -0.28 -12.94 8.41
C GLN A 181 1.24 -12.75 8.52
N MET A 182 1.77 -11.63 8.02
CA MET A 182 3.19 -11.27 8.08
C MET A 182 3.71 -11.28 9.52
N ILE A 183 2.97 -10.66 10.44
CA ILE A 183 3.29 -10.60 11.87
C ILE A 183 3.33 -12.00 12.48
N SER A 184 2.32 -12.83 12.20
CA SER A 184 2.22 -14.18 12.78
C SER A 184 3.34 -15.11 12.36
N GLU A 185 3.92 -14.92 11.16
CA GLU A 185 4.99 -15.77 10.63
C GLU A 185 6.39 -15.35 11.09
N ASN A 186 6.55 -14.11 11.58
CA ASN A 186 7.85 -13.51 11.87
C ASN A 186 8.09 -13.30 13.38
N ASN A 187 7.63 -14.23 14.23
CA ASN A 187 7.82 -14.27 15.70
C ASN A 187 8.58 -13.06 16.27
N PHE A 188 7.85 -12.10 16.85
CA PHE A 188 8.39 -10.83 17.31
C PHE A 188 9.67 -10.97 18.13
N ASN A 189 10.82 -10.65 17.53
CA ASN A 189 12.08 -10.60 18.25
C ASN A 189 12.92 -9.39 17.81
N PHE A 190 12.91 -8.34 18.64
CA PHE A 190 13.73 -7.14 18.42
C PHE A 190 15.24 -7.43 18.45
N LYS A 191 15.68 -8.59 18.95
CA LYS A 191 17.10 -8.98 18.92
C LYS A 191 17.65 -9.14 17.51
N GLU A 192 16.80 -9.38 16.51
CA GLU A 192 17.23 -9.54 15.10
C GLU A 192 17.54 -8.21 14.39
N LEU A 193 17.27 -7.07 15.03
CA LEU A 193 17.66 -5.75 14.51
C LEU A 193 19.13 -5.39 14.81
N ILE A 194 19.80 -6.18 15.64
CA ILE A 194 21.20 -5.97 16.03
C ILE A 194 22.04 -7.03 15.30
N PRO A 195 23.06 -6.64 14.50
CA PRO A 195 23.92 -7.58 13.76
C PRO A 195 24.78 -8.45 14.68
#